data_AF-A0A6J0MGK7-F1
#
_entry.id   AF-A0A6J0MGK7-F1
#
_cell.length_a   1.000
_cell.length_b   1.000
_cell.length_c   1.000
_cell.angle_alpha   90.00
_cell.angle_beta   90.00
_cell.angle_gamma   90.00
#
_symmetry.space_group_name_H-M   'P 1'
#
loop_
_entity.id
_entity.type
_entity.pdbx_description
1 polymer ?
#
loop_
_entity_poly.entity_id
_entity_poly.type
_entity_poly.pdbx_seq_one_letter_code
_entity_poly.pdbx_strand_id
1 'polypeptide(L)'
;MGSEGTTIVRKPRFLCLHGFRTSGEIMKIQLHKWPKSVIDRLDLVFLDAPFPCQGKSDVEGIFDPPYYEWFQFNKEFNEYTNFEKCLEYIEDSVIKLGPFDGLIGFSQGAILSGGLPGLQARGIALQKVPKIKFIIIIGGAMFKSTKVAKDAYSSTMDIPSLHFLVYSLQERLIS
;
A
#
# COMPACT_ATOMS: atom_id res chain seq x y z
N MET A 1 45.43 -8.67 13.00
CA MET A 1 44.30 -9.52 12.58
C MET A 1 43.04 -8.70 12.79
N GLY A 2 42.52 -8.07 11.73
CA GLY A 2 41.30 -7.28 11.80
C GLY A 2 40.10 -8.22 11.80
N SER A 3 39.21 -8.08 12.79
CA SER A 3 37.93 -8.77 12.82
C SER A 3 37.08 -8.24 11.67
N GLU A 4 36.87 -9.06 10.64
CA GLU A 4 35.84 -8.82 9.64
C GLU A 4 34.49 -8.83 10.35
N GLY A 5 33.98 -7.63 10.66
CA GLY A 5 32.63 -7.46 11.18
C GLY A 5 31.67 -7.91 10.09
N THR A 6 31.07 -9.08 10.26
CA THR A 6 30.00 -9.56 9.39
C THR A 6 28.85 -8.56 9.48
N THR A 7 28.70 -7.70 8.47
CA THR A 7 27.56 -6.79 8.38
C THR A 7 26.31 -7.63 8.22
N ILE A 8 25.53 -7.76 9.29
CA ILE A 8 24.22 -8.40 9.24
C ILE A 8 23.34 -7.53 8.34
N VAL A 9 23.17 -7.94 7.08
CA VAL A 9 22.25 -7.29 6.16
C VAL A 9 20.83 -7.62 6.63
N ARG A 10 20.17 -6.65 7.26
CA ARG A 10 18.77 -6.81 7.65
C ARG A 10 17.88 -6.96 6.40
N LYS A 11 16.82 -7.76 6.52
CA LYS A 11 15.82 -7.91 5.46
C LYS A 11 15.16 -6.55 5.18
N PRO A 12 14.87 -6.21 3.90
CA PRO A 12 14.02 -5.08 3.58
C PRO A 12 12.67 -5.21 4.30
N ARG A 13 12.29 -4.16 5.03
CA ARG A 13 11.05 -4.16 5.83
C ARG A 13 9.98 -3.35 5.12
N PHE A 14 8.81 -3.94 4.95
CA PHE A 14 7.69 -3.36 4.21
C PHE A 14 6.46 -3.21 5.08
N LEU A 15 5.80 -2.05 4.95
CA LEU A 15 4.43 -1.85 5.42
C LEU A 15 3.47 -2.32 4.33
N CYS A 16 2.61 -3.28 4.65
CA CYS A 16 1.66 -3.88 3.73
C CYS A 16 0.27 -3.25 3.90
N LEU A 17 -0.23 -2.65 2.81
CA LEU A 17 -1.51 -1.94 2.73
C LEU A 17 -2.52 -2.77 1.93
N HIS A 18 -3.57 -3.27 2.58
CA HIS A 18 -4.57 -4.14 1.98
C HIS A 18 -5.52 -3.41 1.01
N GLY A 19 -6.35 -4.18 0.29
CA GLY A 19 -7.32 -3.65 -0.67
C GLY A 19 -8.59 -3.09 -0.02
N PHE A 20 -9.41 -2.41 -0.81
CA PHE A 20 -10.69 -1.86 -0.35
C PHE A 20 -11.58 -2.95 0.24
N ARG A 21 -12.12 -2.71 1.44
CA ARG A 21 -12.99 -3.66 2.17
C ARG A 21 -12.36 -5.04 2.37
N THR A 22 -11.08 -5.06 2.72
CA THR A 22 -10.38 -6.28 3.16
C THR A 22 -9.67 -5.99 4.48
N SER A 23 -8.69 -6.81 4.89
CA SER A 23 -7.92 -6.61 6.11
C SER A 23 -6.45 -6.96 5.91
N GLY A 24 -5.62 -6.56 6.87
CA GLY A 24 -4.21 -6.93 6.93
C GLY A 24 -4.03 -8.45 6.97
N GLU A 25 -4.86 -9.17 7.74
CA GLU A 25 -4.79 -10.65 7.80
C GLU A 25 -5.17 -11.30 6.45
N ILE A 26 -6.15 -10.75 5.73
CA ILE A 26 -6.51 -11.24 4.39
C ILE A 26 -5.33 -11.03 3.42
N MET A 27 -4.73 -9.83 3.42
CA MET A 27 -3.56 -9.54 2.58
C MET A 27 -2.38 -10.44 2.94
N LYS A 28 -2.19 -10.76 4.23
CA LYS A 28 -1.18 -11.70 4.71
C LYS A 28 -1.41 -13.08 4.12
N ILE A 29 -2.61 -13.64 4.21
CA ILE A 29 -2.94 -14.94 3.60
C ILE A 29 -2.66 -14.92 2.09
N GLN A 30 -3.01 -13.83 1.40
CA GLN A 30 -2.80 -13.68 -0.03
C GLN A 30 -1.30 -13.60 -0.40
N LEU A 31 -0.50 -12.79 0.31
CA LEU A 31 0.94 -12.67 0.04
C LEU A 31 1.72 -13.94 0.39
N HIS A 32 1.30 -14.71 1.39
CA HIS A 32 1.95 -15.98 1.74
C HIS A 32 1.76 -17.08 0.69
N LYS A 33 1.00 -16.82 -0.39
CA LYS A 33 0.99 -17.67 -1.60
C LYS A 33 2.23 -17.50 -2.47
N TRP A 34 3.03 -16.44 -2.26
CA TRP A 34 4.32 -16.29 -2.95
C TRP A 34 5.31 -17.38 -2.51
N PRO A 35 6.31 -17.70 -3.36
CA PRO A 35 7.31 -18.70 -3.00
C PRO A 35 8.00 -18.37 -1.67
N LYS A 36 8.20 -19.38 -0.83
CA LYS A 36 8.90 -19.24 0.46
C LYS A 36 10.28 -18.57 0.31
N SER A 37 10.98 -18.84 -0.79
CA SER A 37 12.27 -18.22 -1.12
C SER A 37 12.22 -16.70 -1.30
N VAL A 38 11.04 -16.13 -1.57
CA VAL A 38 10.77 -14.69 -1.63
C VAL A 38 10.37 -14.18 -0.25
N ILE A 39 9.37 -14.80 0.38
CA ILE A 39 8.84 -14.35 1.69
C ILE A 39 9.92 -14.35 2.77
N ASP A 40 10.78 -15.38 2.81
CA ASP A 40 11.87 -15.48 3.78
C ASP A 40 12.92 -14.36 3.64
N ARG A 41 12.93 -13.61 2.53
CA ARG A 41 13.84 -12.47 2.30
C ARG A 41 13.25 -11.12 2.70
N LEU A 42 11.97 -11.07 3.04
CA LEU A 42 11.24 -9.84 3.38
C LEU A 42 10.86 -9.84 4.86
N ASP A 43 10.75 -8.65 5.43
CA ASP A 43 10.11 -8.42 6.73
C ASP A 43 8.80 -7.66 6.46
N LEU A 44 7.66 -8.29 6.72
CA LEU A 44 6.34 -7.82 6.29
C LEU A 44 5.47 -7.48 7.50
N VAL A 45 4.97 -6.24 7.55
CA VAL A 45 4.02 -5.78 8.58
C VAL A 45 2.69 -5.47 7.92
N PHE A 46 1.67 -6.24 8.28
CA PHE A 46 0.32 -6.09 7.76
C PHE A 46 -0.50 -5.16 8.65
N LEU A 47 -0.98 -4.06 8.09
CA LEU A 47 -1.74 -3.05 8.82
C LEU A 47 -3.20 -3.10 8.41
N ASP A 48 -4.10 -3.10 9.39
CA ASP A 48 -5.52 -2.85 9.16
C ASP A 48 -5.76 -1.35 8.96
N ALA A 49 -6.56 -1.01 7.96
CA ALA A 49 -6.98 0.36 7.70
C ALA A 49 -7.88 0.89 8.82
N PRO A 50 -7.92 2.22 9.05
CA PRO A 50 -8.54 2.78 10.25
C PRO A 50 -10.07 2.84 10.21
N PHE A 51 -10.71 2.64 9.05
CA PHE A 51 -12.16 2.75 8.91
C PHE A 51 -12.80 1.38 8.66
N PRO A 52 -13.75 0.94 9.51
CA PRO A 52 -14.57 -0.23 9.20
C PRO A 52 -15.31 -0.06 7.87
N CYS A 53 -15.49 -1.14 7.11
CA CYS A 53 -16.19 -1.05 5.83
C CYS A 53 -17.65 -0.59 5.99
N GLN A 54 -18.12 0.25 5.07
CA GLN A 54 -19.49 0.77 5.11
C GLN A 54 -20.47 0.01 4.22
N GLY A 55 -20.01 -1.06 3.56
CA GLY A 55 -20.86 -1.87 2.69
C GLY A 55 -20.20 -3.20 2.35
N LYS A 56 -20.81 -3.89 1.39
CA LYS A 56 -20.41 -5.24 0.99
C LYS A 56 -18.93 -5.33 0.59
N SER A 57 -18.25 -6.36 1.06
CA SER A 57 -16.93 -6.75 0.55
C SER A 57 -17.03 -7.81 -0.55
N ASP A 58 -16.18 -7.69 -1.57
CA ASP A 58 -16.07 -8.69 -2.64
C ASP A 58 -15.45 -10.02 -2.16
N VAL A 59 -14.90 -10.03 -0.94
CA VAL A 59 -14.33 -11.25 -0.33
C VAL A 59 -15.27 -11.96 0.64
N GLU A 60 -16.49 -11.45 0.82
CA GLU A 60 -17.51 -12.11 1.64
C GLU A 60 -17.78 -13.54 1.15
N GLY A 61 -17.86 -14.49 2.09
CA GLY A 61 -18.03 -15.92 1.79
C GLY A 61 -16.73 -16.64 1.41
N ILE A 62 -15.62 -15.91 1.22
CA ILE A 62 -14.27 -16.47 1.03
C ILE A 62 -13.40 -16.22 2.26
N PHE A 63 -13.47 -15.01 2.83
CA PHE A 63 -12.77 -14.62 4.04
C PHE A 63 -13.75 -14.05 5.05
N ASP A 64 -13.54 -14.33 6.33
CA ASP A 64 -14.38 -13.78 7.40
C ASP A 64 -14.04 -12.31 7.70
N PRO A 65 -15.02 -11.51 8.17
CA PRO A 65 -14.79 -10.15 8.67
C PRO A 65 -13.91 -10.14 9.94
N PRO A 66 -13.36 -8.98 10.38
CA PRO A 66 -13.68 -7.61 9.96
C PRO A 66 -13.00 -7.17 8.65
N TYR A 67 -13.64 -6.21 7.98
CA TYR A 67 -13.10 -5.55 6.79
C TYR A 67 -12.99 -4.04 7.00
N TYR A 68 -12.01 -3.45 6.33
CA TYR A 68 -11.63 -2.06 6.51
C TYR A 68 -11.41 -1.36 5.17
N GLU A 69 -11.42 -0.03 5.22
CA GLU A 69 -11.19 0.88 4.12
C GLU A 69 -10.15 1.90 4.55
N TRP A 70 -9.20 2.24 3.67
CA TRP A 70 -8.22 3.28 3.95
C TRP A 70 -8.84 4.66 3.91
N PHE A 71 -9.70 4.89 2.92
CA PHE A 71 -10.52 6.09 2.75
C PHE A 71 -11.72 5.71 1.89
N GLN A 72 -12.80 6.50 1.99
CA GLN A 72 -13.99 6.32 1.14
C GLN A 72 -13.86 7.18 -0.11
N PHE A 73 -14.57 6.81 -1.17
CA PHE A 73 -14.64 7.59 -2.41
C PHE A 73 -16.07 7.61 -2.98
N ASN A 74 -16.41 8.65 -3.75
CA ASN A 74 -17.66 8.71 -4.50
C ASN A 74 -17.65 7.72 -5.67
N LYS A 75 -18.80 7.53 -6.36
CA LYS A 75 -18.94 6.56 -7.45
C LYS A 75 -17.97 6.81 -8.61
N GLU A 76 -17.61 8.07 -8.81
CA GLU A 76 -16.69 8.54 -9.86
C GLU A 76 -15.21 8.37 -9.45
N PHE A 77 -14.95 7.97 -8.20
CA PHE A 77 -13.62 7.80 -7.60
C PHE A 77 -12.76 9.07 -7.58
N ASN A 78 -13.34 10.26 -7.69
CA ASN A 78 -12.61 11.53 -7.79
C ASN A 78 -12.74 12.43 -6.55
N GLU A 79 -13.64 12.09 -5.63
CA GLU A 79 -13.77 12.74 -4.32
C GLU A 79 -13.50 11.71 -3.22
N TYR A 80 -12.66 12.08 -2.26
CA TYR A 80 -12.25 11.20 -1.17
C TYR A 80 -12.74 11.73 0.17
N THR A 81 -13.26 10.84 1.00
CA THR A 81 -13.66 11.13 2.38
C THR A 81 -12.68 10.44 3.33
N ASN A 82 -12.28 11.15 4.38
CA ASN A 82 -11.28 10.70 5.38
C ASN A 82 -9.86 10.46 4.85
N PHE A 83 -9.50 11.00 3.67
CA PHE A 83 -8.17 10.80 3.09
C PHE A 83 -7.04 11.36 3.96
N GLU A 84 -7.20 12.56 4.50
CA GLU A 84 -6.21 13.19 5.38
C GLU A 84 -5.98 12.36 6.65
N LYS A 85 -7.06 11.87 7.27
CA LYS A 85 -7.00 10.98 8.46
C LYS A 85 -6.31 9.65 8.13
N CYS A 86 -6.50 9.13 6.92
CA CYS A 86 -5.76 7.96 6.45
C CYS A 86 -4.25 8.23 6.41
N LEU A 87 -3.83 9.40 5.89
CA LEU A 87 -2.41 9.75 5.80
C LEU A 87 -1.79 9.90 7.19
N GLU A 88 -2.50 10.56 8.11
CA GLU A 88 -2.11 10.68 9.53
C GLU A 88 -1.93 9.30 10.18
N TYR A 89 -2.91 8.41 10.02
CA TYR A 89 -2.86 7.06 10.58
C TYR A 89 -1.67 6.23 10.04
N ILE A 90 -1.37 6.35 8.75
CA ILE A 90 -0.21 5.66 8.16
C ILE A 90 1.10 6.28 8.70
N GLU A 91 1.21 7.60 8.83
CA GLU A 91 2.38 8.24 9.43
C GLU A 91 2.61 7.75 10.87
N ASP A 92 1.57 7.77 11.70
CA ASP A 92 1.63 7.30 13.09
C ASP A 92 2.02 5.82 13.17
N SER A 93 1.51 5.00 12.26
CA SER A 93 1.87 3.58 12.16
C SER A 93 3.34 3.38 11.77
N VAL A 94 3.85 4.18 10.84
CA VAL A 94 5.27 4.15 10.45
C VAL A 94 6.17 4.60 11.59
N ILE A 95 5.76 5.62 12.36
CA ILE A 95 6.49 6.06 13.57
C ILE A 95 6.54 4.93 14.60
N LYS A 96 5.39 4.27 14.84
CA LYS A 96 5.26 3.25 15.90
C LYS A 96 5.90 1.91 15.56
N LEU A 97 5.80 1.46 14.31
CA LEU A 97 6.13 0.10 13.88
C LEU A 97 7.39 0.02 12.98
N GLY A 98 7.88 1.18 12.56
CA GLY A 98 9.04 1.31 11.68
C GLY A 98 10.38 1.06 12.38
N PRO A 99 11.50 1.30 11.67
CA PRO A 99 11.57 1.91 10.33
C PRO A 99 11.13 0.96 9.21
N PHE A 100 10.52 1.51 8.17
CA PHE A 100 10.19 0.79 6.93
C PHE A 100 11.09 1.23 5.78
N ASP A 101 11.48 0.31 4.91
CA ASP A 101 12.20 0.63 3.67
C ASP A 101 11.24 0.87 2.51
N GLY A 102 10.05 0.28 2.55
CA GLY A 102 9.10 0.39 1.45
C GLY A 102 7.67 0.06 1.81
N LEU A 103 6.82 0.16 0.79
CA LEU A 103 5.39 -0.16 0.86
C LEU A 103 5.07 -1.32 -0.08
N ILE A 104 4.18 -2.23 0.35
CA ILE A 104 3.51 -3.17 -0.54
C ILE A 104 2.02 -2.85 -0.49
N GLY A 105 1.41 -2.59 -1.64
CA GLY A 105 0.00 -2.25 -1.71
C GLY A 105 -0.77 -3.20 -2.61
N PHE A 106 -1.98 -3.56 -2.21
CA PHE A 106 -2.96 -4.24 -3.06
C PHE A 106 -4.18 -3.35 -3.33
N SER A 107 -4.64 -3.25 -4.59
CA SER A 107 -5.83 -2.48 -4.98
C SER A 107 -5.84 -1.06 -4.38
N GLN A 108 -6.75 -0.71 -3.46
CA GLN A 108 -6.73 0.58 -2.77
C GLN A 108 -5.40 0.87 -2.04
N GLY A 109 -4.83 -0.12 -1.35
CA GLY A 109 -3.50 0.01 -0.74
C GLY A 109 -2.39 0.21 -1.76
N ALA A 110 -2.57 -0.27 -3.00
CA ALA A 110 -1.66 -0.02 -4.12
C ALA A 110 -1.78 1.41 -4.66
N ILE A 111 -2.99 1.98 -4.72
CA ILE A 111 -3.21 3.39 -5.03
C ILE A 111 -2.47 4.27 -4.02
N LEU A 112 -2.59 3.96 -2.72
CA LEU A 112 -1.84 4.65 -1.65
C LEU A 112 -0.34 4.48 -1.82
N SER A 113 0.14 3.24 -1.96
CA SER A 113 1.57 2.94 -2.08
C SER A 113 2.22 3.65 -3.27
N GLY A 114 1.49 3.81 -4.38
CA GLY A 114 1.96 4.52 -5.56
C GLY A 114 1.99 6.04 -5.41
N GLY A 115 1.05 6.63 -4.68
CA GLY A 115 0.97 8.09 -4.52
C GLY A 115 1.71 8.65 -3.29
N LEU A 116 1.84 7.86 -2.22
CA LEU A 116 2.48 8.28 -0.97
C LEU A 116 3.90 8.83 -1.14
N PRO A 117 4.78 8.25 -1.99
CA PRO A 117 6.11 8.82 -2.16
C PRO A 117 6.10 10.25 -2.73
N GLY A 118 5.16 10.56 -3.63
CA GLY A 118 5.05 11.90 -4.22
C GLY A 118 4.44 12.90 -3.25
N LEU A 119 3.41 12.46 -2.50
CA LEU A 119 2.87 13.23 -1.39
C LEU A 119 3.93 13.52 -0.32
N GLN A 120 4.83 12.56 -0.04
CA GLN A 120 5.95 12.75 0.87
C GLN A 120 6.97 13.76 0.33
N ALA A 121 7.32 13.67 -0.96
CA ALA A 121 8.21 14.63 -1.61
C ALA A 121 7.66 16.06 -1.59
N ARG A 122 6.34 16.23 -1.58
CA ARG A 122 5.64 17.52 -1.47
C ARG A 122 5.44 18.01 -0.03
N GLY A 123 5.83 17.22 0.98
CA GLY A 123 5.61 17.54 2.38
C GLY A 123 4.12 17.51 2.78
N ILE A 124 3.33 16.65 2.14
CA ILE A 124 1.89 16.49 2.42
C ILE A 124 1.64 15.28 3.33
N ALA A 125 2.33 14.17 3.09
CA ALA A 125 2.21 12.93 3.86
C ALA A 125 3.58 12.48 4.39
N LEU A 126 3.61 11.66 5.46
CA LEU A 126 4.83 11.00 5.94
C LEU A 126 6.01 11.96 6.17
N GLN A 127 5.72 13.14 6.71
CA GLN A 127 6.67 14.23 6.93
C GLN A 127 7.64 13.92 8.09
N LYS A 128 7.18 13.12 9.06
CA LYS A 128 7.95 12.82 10.29
C LYS A 128 8.73 11.51 10.24
N VAL A 129 8.78 10.86 9.06
CA VAL A 129 9.37 9.53 8.90
C VAL A 129 10.37 9.52 7.74
N PRO A 130 11.32 8.56 7.71
CA PRO A 130 12.26 8.44 6.60
C PRO A 130 11.57 8.29 5.25
N LYS A 131 12.29 8.65 4.17
CA LYS A 131 11.80 8.51 2.80
C LYS A 131 11.50 7.05 2.45
N ILE A 132 10.40 6.83 1.73
CA ILE A 132 10.10 5.55 1.10
C ILE A 132 11.17 5.25 0.05
N LYS A 133 11.77 4.06 0.10
CA LYS A 133 12.86 3.65 -0.81
C LYS A 133 12.40 2.65 -1.87
N PHE A 134 11.35 1.88 -1.60
CA PHE A 134 10.84 0.83 -2.47
C PHE A 134 9.32 0.79 -2.46
N ILE A 135 8.70 0.48 -3.60
CA ILE A 135 7.26 0.20 -3.65
C ILE A 135 6.98 -1.09 -4.45
N ILE A 136 6.03 -1.88 -3.96
CA ILE A 136 5.47 -3.02 -4.70
C ILE A 136 3.97 -2.76 -4.84
N ILE A 137 3.51 -2.66 -6.08
CA ILE A 137 2.15 -2.27 -6.45
C ILE A 137 1.46 -3.49 -7.05
N ILE A 138 0.38 -3.95 -6.43
CA ILE A 138 -0.38 -5.14 -6.88
C ILE A 138 -1.81 -4.72 -7.22
N GLY A 139 -2.16 -4.78 -8.51
CA GLY A 139 -3.51 -4.41 -8.97
C GLY A 139 -3.90 -2.96 -8.65
N GLY A 140 -2.93 -2.03 -8.71
CA GLY A 140 -3.16 -0.62 -8.40
C GLY A 140 -3.64 0.23 -9.58
N ALA A 141 -4.04 1.45 -9.25
CA ALA A 141 -4.38 2.52 -10.18
C ALA A 141 -3.80 3.85 -9.66
N MET A 142 -3.84 4.90 -10.48
CA MET A 142 -3.53 6.26 -10.03
C MET A 142 -4.73 6.87 -9.29
N PHE A 143 -4.48 7.81 -8.39
CA PHE A 143 -5.53 8.66 -7.84
C PHE A 143 -6.26 9.39 -8.98
N LYS A 144 -7.60 9.37 -8.98
CA LYS A 144 -8.40 10.11 -9.98
C LYS A 144 -8.79 11.52 -9.54
N SER A 145 -8.79 11.80 -8.23
CA SER A 145 -8.99 13.16 -7.73
C SER A 145 -7.91 14.08 -8.31
N THR A 146 -8.32 15.12 -9.05
CA THR A 146 -7.39 16.03 -9.73
C THR A 146 -6.46 16.74 -8.75
N LYS A 147 -6.97 17.13 -7.58
CA LYS A 147 -6.20 17.72 -6.49
C LYS A 147 -5.12 16.77 -5.99
N VAL A 148 -5.52 15.56 -5.57
CA VAL A 148 -4.58 14.57 -5.01
C VAL A 148 -3.60 14.06 -6.06
N ALA A 149 -4.04 13.85 -7.30
CA ALA A 149 -3.18 13.41 -8.39
C ALA A 149 -2.12 14.45 -8.75
N LYS A 150 -2.50 15.73 -8.77
CA LYS A 150 -1.54 16.83 -8.99
C LYS A 150 -0.46 16.82 -7.93
N ASP A 151 -0.82 16.63 -6.66
CA ASP A 151 0.14 16.60 -5.56
C ASP A 151 0.98 15.32 -5.55
N ALA A 152 0.38 14.16 -5.82
CA ALA A 152 1.06 12.86 -5.78
C ALA A 152 2.00 12.64 -6.99
N TYR A 153 1.73 13.28 -8.14
CA TYR A 153 2.40 12.97 -9.40
C TYR A 153 3.04 14.19 -10.09
N SER A 154 3.21 15.33 -9.40
CA SER A 154 3.79 16.55 -9.99
C SER A 154 5.23 16.42 -10.46
N SER A 155 5.96 15.41 -9.98
CA SER A 155 7.38 15.20 -10.26
C SER A 155 7.66 13.73 -10.51
N THR A 156 8.57 13.45 -11.43
CA THR A 156 9.11 12.10 -11.59
C THR A 156 9.89 11.72 -10.33
N MET A 157 9.71 10.48 -9.87
CA MET A 157 10.41 9.94 -8.72
C MET A 157 11.26 8.76 -9.15
N ASP A 158 12.54 8.79 -8.77
CA ASP A 158 13.45 7.68 -8.98
C ASP A 158 13.39 6.73 -7.78
N ILE A 159 12.31 5.97 -7.70
CA ILE A 159 12.07 4.96 -6.66
C ILE A 159 11.95 3.60 -7.34
N PRO A 160 12.80 2.62 -7.00
CA PRO A 160 12.65 1.26 -7.48
C PRO A 160 11.25 0.71 -7.17
N SER A 161 10.54 0.30 -8.22
CA SER A 161 9.16 -0.16 -8.12
C SER A 161 8.92 -1.45 -8.89
N LEU A 162 8.12 -2.33 -8.31
CA LEU A 162 7.64 -3.56 -8.95
C LEU A 162 6.12 -3.51 -9.07
N HIS A 163 5.60 -3.70 -10.28
CA HIS A 163 4.16 -3.60 -10.59
C HIS A 163 3.62 -4.94 -11.06
N PHE A 164 2.68 -5.50 -10.31
CA PHE A 164 1.87 -6.66 -10.71
C PHE A 164 0.55 -6.14 -11.29
N LEU A 165 0.43 -6.21 -12.61
CA LEU A 165 -0.77 -5.80 -13.33
C LEU A 165 -1.78 -6.95 -13.32
N VAL A 166 -2.97 -6.70 -12.76
CA VAL A 166 -4.08 -7.66 -12.75
C VAL A 166 -5.10 -7.19 -13.78
N TYR A 167 -5.23 -7.92 -14.88
CA TYR A 167 -6.26 -7.67 -15.87
C TYR A 167 -7.51 -8.50 -15.52
N SER A 168 -8.65 -7.83 -15.34
CA SER A 168 -9.95 -8.51 -15.43
C SER A 168 -10.28 -8.68 -16.91
N LEU A 169 -10.49 -9.93 -17.37
CA LEU A 169 -10.92 -10.25 -18.74
C LEU A 169 -12.40 -9.90 -18.98
N GLN A 170 -12.88 -8.75 -18.52
CA GLN A 170 -14.26 -8.32 -18.75
C GLN A 170 -14.46 -7.43 -19.98
N GLU A 171 -13.39 -7.01 -20.67
CA GLU A 171 -13.47 -6.16 -21.88
C GLU A 171 -12.93 -6.81 -23.16
N ARG A 172 -13.29 -8.08 -23.43
CA ARG A 172 -13.12 -8.67 -24.77
C ARG A 172 -14.31 -9.52 -25.20
N LEU A 173 -15.50 -8.93 -25.24
CA LEU A 173 -16.55 -9.31 -26.17
C LEU A 173 -17.32 -8.06 -26.59
N ILE A 174 -16.80 -7.38 -27.61
CA ILE A 174 -17.64 -6.65 -28.56
C ILE A 174 -17.28 -7.26 -29.92
N SER A 175 -18.25 -8.00 -30.47
CA SER A 175 -18.28 -8.50 -31.84
C SER A 175 -18.36 -7.36 -32.84
#